data_AF-A0AA97AJJ7-F1
#
_entry.id   AF-A0AA97AJJ7-F1
#
_cell.length_a   1.000
_cell.length_b   1.000
_cell.length_c   1.000
_cell.angle_alpha   90.00
_cell.angle_beta   90.00
_cell.angle_gamma   90.00
#
_symmetry.space_group_name_H-M   'P 1'
#
loop_
_entity.id
_entity.type
_entity.pdbx_description
1 polymer ?
#
loop_
_entity_poly.entity_id
_entity_poly.type
_entity_poly.pdbx_seq_one_letter_code
_entity_poly.pdbx_strand_id
1 'polypeptide(L)'
;MRRIDVIYIGLAVFLAGGGIYLLLERLGLDSTNAGIWSQVLLVGGLMVWVITYLTRVLTKRMTYNQQLKDYEDAVLQKRLEEMTPEELEKLQAEVEAEKQQG
;
A
#
# COMPACT_ATOMS: atom_id res chain seq x y z
N MET A 1 15.65 5.32 -1.73
CA MET A 1 16.39 4.26 -1.03
C MET A 1 17.73 4.07 -1.72
N ARG A 2 18.82 4.44 -1.06
CA ARG A 2 20.19 4.12 -1.47
C ARG A 2 20.49 2.68 -1.06
N ARG A 3 21.45 2.04 -1.73
CA ARG A 3 21.86 0.65 -1.43
C ARG A 3 22.27 0.47 0.04
N ILE A 4 22.94 1.46 0.62
CA ILE A 4 23.39 1.44 2.01
C ILE A 4 22.24 1.49 3.03
N ASP A 5 21.10 2.09 2.65
CA ASP A 5 19.95 2.21 3.56
C ASP A 5 19.42 0.81 3.94
N VAL A 6 19.51 -0.17 3.03
CA VAL A 6 19.13 -1.57 3.29
C VAL A 6 19.99 -2.19 4.38
N ILE A 7 21.30 -1.89 4.38
CA ILE A 7 22.23 -2.40 5.40
C ILE A 7 21.89 -1.80 6.76
N TYR A 8 21.62 -0.50 6.81
CA TYR A 8 21.23 0.16 8.06
C TYR A 8 19.90 -0.35 8.61
N ILE A 9 18.90 -0.57 7.74
CA ILE A 9 17.62 -1.16 8.17
C ILE A 9 17.83 -2.57 8.70
N GLY A 10 18.60 -3.40 7.99
CA GLY A 10 18.90 -4.76 8.44
C GLY A 10 19.60 -4.80 9.79
N LEU A 11 20.61 -3.94 9.99
CA LEU A 11 21.32 -3.81 11.26
C LEU A 11 20.40 -3.30 12.38
N ALA A 12 19.55 -2.31 12.10
CA ALA A 12 18.60 -1.80 13.08
C ALA A 12 17.59 -2.86 13.52
N VAL A 13 17.05 -3.64 12.59
CA VAL A 13 16.13 -4.75 12.89
C VAL A 13 16.83 -5.84 13.71
N PHE A 14 18.07 -6.20 13.35
CA PHE A 14 18.86 -7.18 14.10
C PHE A 14 19.11 -6.72 15.55
N LEU A 15 19.58 -5.48 15.72
CA LEU A 15 19.84 -4.91 17.05
C LEU A 15 18.55 -4.78 17.87
N ALA A 16 17.43 -4.42 17.23
CA ALA A 16 16.14 -4.37 17.90
C ALA A 16 15.69 -5.77 18.37
N GLY A 17 15.84 -6.81 17.54
CA GLY A 17 15.52 -8.19 17.93
C GLY A 17 16.37 -8.68 19.11
N GLY A 18 17.69 -8.46 19.05
CA GLY A 18 18.59 -8.78 20.16
C GLY A 18 18.28 -7.96 21.42
N GLY A 19 17.93 -6.68 21.27
CA GLY A 19 17.50 -5.83 22.39
C GLY A 19 16.22 -6.32 23.05
N ILE A 20 15.23 -6.76 22.26
CA ILE A 20 13.99 -7.37 22.77
C ILE A 20 14.30 -8.66 23.54
N TYR A 21 15.17 -9.52 23.00
CA TYR A 21 15.60 -10.74 23.69
C TYR A 21 16.20 -10.42 25.07
N LEU A 22 17.19 -9.51 25.12
CA LEU A 22 17.86 -9.13 26.37
C LEU A 22 16.89 -8.48 27.36
N LEU A 23 15.94 -7.67 26.86
CA LEU A 23 14.91 -7.06 27.69
C LEU A 23 14.00 -8.13 28.32
N LEU A 24 13.57 -9.12 27.54
CA LEU A 24 12.73 -10.22 28.01
C LEU A 24 13.44 -11.08 29.06
N GLU A 25 14.72 -11.42 28.86
CA GLU A 25 15.52 -12.09 29.89
C GLU A 25 15.61 -11.24 31.16
N ARG A 26 15.83 -9.92 31.02
CA ARG A 26 15.94 -9.02 32.17
C ARG A 26 14.63 -8.89 32.96
N LEU A 27 13.50 -9.10 32.29
CA LEU A 27 12.15 -9.16 32.88
C LEU A 27 11.83 -10.53 33.52
N GLY A 28 12.77 -11.49 33.47
CA GLY A 28 12.68 -12.76 34.18
C GLY A 28 12.24 -13.95 33.34
N LEU A 29 12.17 -13.82 32.00
CA LEU A 29 11.99 -14.97 31.13
C LEU A 29 13.29 -15.78 31.05
N ASP A 30 13.18 -17.11 31.00
CA ASP A 30 14.32 -17.94 30.63
C ASP A 30 14.72 -17.70 29.16
N SER A 31 15.96 -18.04 28.84
CA SER A 31 16.55 -17.79 27.51
C SER A 31 15.76 -18.42 26.36
N THR A 32 15.15 -19.58 26.58
CA THR A 32 14.37 -20.25 25.53
C THR A 32 13.07 -19.49 25.27
N ASN A 33 12.33 -19.15 26.32
CA ASN A 33 11.10 -18.36 26.18
C ASN A 33 11.37 -16.94 25.65
N ALA A 34 12.43 -16.27 26.12
CA ALA A 34 12.84 -14.97 25.58
C ALA A 34 13.16 -15.06 24.07
N GLY A 35 13.85 -16.13 23.65
CA GLY A 35 14.10 -16.44 22.25
C GLY A 35 12.81 -16.59 21.44
N ILE A 36 11.87 -17.42 21.90
CA ILE A 36 10.58 -17.65 21.23
C ILE A 36 9.80 -16.33 21.08
N TRP A 37 9.64 -15.57 22.15
CA TRP A 37 8.85 -14.33 22.11
C TRP A 37 9.50 -13.23 21.27
N SER A 38 10.82 -13.10 21.30
CA SER A 38 11.53 -12.16 20.42
C SER A 38 11.31 -12.50 18.93
N GLN A 39 11.31 -13.80 18.59
CA GLN A 39 11.04 -14.26 17.23
C GLN A 39 9.57 -14.08 16.83
N VAL A 40 8.62 -14.34 17.72
CA VAL A 40 7.19 -14.09 17.48
C VAL A 40 6.95 -12.62 17.17
N LEU A 41 7.59 -11.70 17.90
CA LEU A 41 7.48 -10.27 17.64
C LEU A 41 8.09 -9.88 16.29
N LEU A 42 9.27 -10.42 15.94
CA LEU A 42 9.91 -10.18 14.64
C LEU A 42 9.02 -10.67 13.48
N VAL A 43 8.61 -11.93 13.52
CA VAL A 43 7.79 -12.55 12.47
C VAL A 43 6.41 -11.91 12.42
N GLY A 44 5.79 -11.61 13.57
CA GLY A 44 4.52 -10.89 13.64
C GLY A 44 4.60 -9.50 13.01
N GLY A 45 5.68 -8.76 13.28
CA GLY A 45 5.94 -7.47 12.64
C GLY A 45 6.11 -7.59 11.12
N LEU A 46 6.84 -8.61 10.65
CA LEU A 46 6.97 -8.91 9.22
C LEU A 46 5.62 -9.25 8.59
N MET A 47 4.79 -10.04 9.26
CA MET A 47 3.44 -10.38 8.79
C MET A 47 2.58 -9.12 8.65
N VAL A 48 2.58 -8.23 9.64
CA VAL A 48 1.90 -6.93 9.55
C VAL A 48 2.42 -6.13 8.37
N TRP A 49 3.75 -6.08 8.17
CA TRP A 49 4.35 -5.36 7.04
C TRP A 49 3.89 -5.94 5.69
N VAL A 50 3.87 -7.25 5.53
CA VAL A 50 3.36 -7.92 4.31
C VAL A 50 1.88 -7.62 4.10
N ILE A 51 1.06 -7.64 5.15
CA ILE A 51 -0.37 -7.29 5.06
C ILE A 51 -0.56 -5.86 4.54
N THR A 52 0.32 -4.91 4.90
CA THR A 52 0.26 -3.54 4.32
C THR A 52 0.51 -3.51 2.82
N TYR A 53 1.31 -4.43 2.28
CA TYR A 53 1.48 -4.57 0.84
C TYR A 53 0.23 -5.17 0.19
N LEU A 54 -0.29 -6.26 0.75
CA LEU A 54 -1.50 -6.92 0.24
C LEU A 54 -2.70 -5.98 0.21
N THR A 55 -2.91 -5.19 1.26
CA THR A 55 -4.00 -4.19 1.29
C THR A 55 -3.85 -3.13 0.21
N ARG A 56 -2.64 -2.65 -0.09
CA ARG A 56 -2.42 -1.72 -1.21
C ARG A 56 -2.74 -2.34 -2.56
N VAL A 57 -2.39 -3.60 -2.76
CA VAL A 57 -2.71 -4.35 -3.98
C VAL A 57 -4.23 -4.52 -4.13
N LEU A 58 -4.90 -5.03 -3.09
CA LEU A 58 -6.34 -5.29 -3.10
C LEU A 58 -7.17 -4.01 -3.29
N THR A 59 -6.73 -2.89 -2.70
CA THR A 59 -7.40 -1.59 -2.83
C THR A 59 -7.01 -0.83 -4.10
N LYS A 60 -6.21 -1.44 -4.99
CA LYS A 60 -5.64 -0.81 -6.18
C LYS A 60 -4.89 0.51 -5.88
N ARG A 61 -4.41 0.72 -4.66
CA ARG A 61 -3.61 1.90 -4.27
C ARG A 61 -2.14 1.72 -4.61
N MET A 62 -1.88 1.51 -5.89
CA MET A 62 -0.55 1.34 -6.46
C MET A 62 -0.30 2.44 -7.49
N THR A 63 0.96 2.84 -7.63
CA THR A 63 1.36 3.92 -8.53
C THR A 63 0.87 3.70 -9.96
N TYR A 64 0.96 2.47 -10.47
CA TYR A 64 0.49 2.15 -11.82
C TYR A 64 -1.02 2.38 -12.00
N ASN A 65 -1.84 2.03 -11.00
CA ASN A 65 -3.28 2.24 -11.09
C ASN A 65 -3.62 3.74 -11.10
N GLN A 66 -2.89 4.54 -10.32
CA GLN A 66 -3.05 5.99 -10.36
C GLN A 66 -2.64 6.56 -11.71
N GLN A 67 -1.48 6.15 -12.24
CA GLN A 67 -1.01 6.57 -13.57
C GLN A 67 -1.99 6.21 -14.68
N LEU A 68 -2.55 5.00 -14.64
CA LEU A 68 -3.54 4.56 -15.62
C LEU A 68 -4.80 5.43 -15.55
N LYS A 69 -5.32 5.66 -14.33
CA LYS A 69 -6.49 6.51 -14.13
C LYS A 69 -6.24 7.94 -14.62
N ASP A 70 -5.11 8.54 -14.24
CA ASP A 70 -4.76 9.91 -14.64
C ASP A 70 -4.64 10.03 -16.17
N TYR A 71 -4.12 8.98 -16.83
CA TYR A 71 -4.05 8.91 -18.28
C TYR A 71 -5.44 8.78 -18.93
N GLU A 72 -6.28 7.88 -18.43
CA GLU A 72 -7.64 7.68 -18.92
C GLU A 72 -8.47 8.97 -18.77
N ASP A 73 -8.40 9.62 -17.61
CA ASP A 73 -9.08 10.88 -17.32
C ASP A 73 -8.62 11.99 -18.29
N ALA A 74 -7.31 12.11 -18.53
CA ALA A 74 -6.77 13.11 -19.46
C ALA A 74 -7.19 12.86 -20.92
N VAL A 75 -7.23 11.60 -21.35
CA VAL A 75 -7.70 11.24 -22.71
C VAL A 75 -9.19 11.55 -22.85
N LEU A 76 -10.01 11.19 -21.86
CA LEU A 76 -11.44 11.46 -21.89
C LEU A 76 -11.72 12.97 -21.92
N GLN A 77 -11.01 13.75 -21.11
CA GLN A 77 -11.14 15.20 -21.11
C GLN A 77 -10.82 15.79 -22.50
N LYS A 78 -9.71 15.37 -23.11
CA LYS A 78 -9.34 15.82 -24.46
C LYS A 78 -10.41 15.47 -25.50
N ARG A 79 -11.03 14.29 -25.39
CA ARG A 79 -12.14 13.91 -26.29
C ARG A 79 -13.35 14.82 -26.12
N LEU A 80 -13.71 15.18 -24.89
CA LEU A 80 -14.82 16.12 -24.63
C LEU A 80 -14.52 17.51 -25.18
N GLU A 81 -13.28 17.98 -25.09
CA GLU A 81 -12.85 19.27 -25.65
C GLU A 81 -12.85 19.29 -27.18
N GLU A 82 -12.67 18.13 -27.83
CA GLU A 82 -12.68 17.96 -29.29
C GLU A 82 -14.08 17.74 -29.88
N MET A 83 -15.12 17.47 -29.06
CA MET A 83 -16.50 17.23 -29.53
C MET A 83 -17.22 18.51 -29.94
N THR A 84 -18.16 18.40 -30.88
CA THR A 84 -19.04 19.53 -31.22
C THR A 84 -20.09 19.76 -30.13
N PRO A 85 -20.71 20.96 -30.07
CA PRO A 85 -21.79 21.24 -29.12
C PRO A 85 -22.96 20.24 -29.23
N GLU A 86 -23.32 19.82 -30.44
CA GLU A 86 -24.40 18.87 -30.67
C GLU A 86 -24.06 17.46 -30.15
N GLU A 87 -22.80 17.04 -30.30
CA GLU A 87 -22.30 15.76 -29.77
C GLU A 87 -22.27 15.77 -28.24
N LEU A 88 -21.88 16.89 -27.64
CA LEU A 88 -21.87 17.07 -26.19
C LEU A 88 -23.29 17.08 -25.60
N GLU A 89 -24.23 17.78 -26.23
CA GLU A 89 -25.65 17.78 -25.81
C GLU A 89 -26.24 16.37 -25.87
N LYS A 90 -25.95 15.62 -26.93
CA LYS A 90 -26.37 14.23 -27.06
C LYS A 90 -25.77 13.35 -25.96
N LEU A 91 -24.48 13.47 -25.69
CA LEU A 91 -23.80 12.72 -24.64
C LEU A 91 -24.37 13.03 -23.25
N GLN A 92 -24.66 14.30 -22.96
CA GLN A 92 -25.30 14.71 -21.71
C GLN A 92 -26.69 14.08 -21.54
N ALA A 93 -27.50 14.08 -22.61
CA ALA A 93 -28.83 13.46 -22.58
C ALA A 93 -28.75 11.94 -22.33
N GLU A 94 -27.77 11.25 -22.93
CA GLU A 94 -27.55 9.81 -22.70
C GLU A 94 -27.17 9.51 -21.23
N VAL A 95 -26.26 10.30 -20.63
CA VAL A 95 -25.84 10.13 -19.23
C VAL A 95 -26.99 10.42 -18.25
N GLU A 96 -27.82 11.43 -18.52
CA GLU A 96 -29.00 11.71 -17.71
C GLU A 96 -30.04 10.59 -17.78
N ALA A 97 -30.25 10.01 -18.96
CA ALA A 97 -31.13 8.87 -19.14
C ALA A 97 -30.64 7.62 -18.40
N GLU A 98 -29.33 7.35 -18.40
CA GLU A 98 -28.75 6.24 -17.63
C GLU A 98 -28.91 6.44 -16.11
N LYS A 99 -28.66 7.65 -15.60
CA LYS A 99 -28.85 7.97 -14.17
C LYS A 99 -30.30 7.81 -13.70
N GLN A 100 -31.28 7.97 -14.58
CA GLN A 100 -32.69 7.75 -14.26
C GLN A 100 -33.09 6.26 -14.31
N GLN A 101 -32.27 5.41 -14.94
CA GLN A 101 -32.53 3.97 -15.10
C GLN A 101 -31.81 3.08 -14.08
N GLY A 102 -30.75 3.57 -13.43
CA GLY A 102 -29.99 2.87 -12.36
C GLY A 102 -30.39 3.29 -10.96
#